data_AF-A0A2D9SNR3-F1
#
_entry.id   AF-A0A2D9SNR3-F1
#
_cell.length_a   1.000
_cell.length_b   1.000
_cell.length_c   1.000
_cell.angle_alpha   90.00
_cell.angle_beta   90.00
_cell.angle_gamma   90.00
#
_symmetry.space_group_name_H-M   'P 1'
#
loop_
_entity.id
_entity.type
_entity.pdbx_description
1 polymer ?
#
loop_
_entity_poly.entity_id
_entity_poly.type
_entity_poly.pdbx_seq_one_letter_code
_entity_poly.pdbx_strand_id
1 'polypeptide(L)' 'IFLDVSLPLLRKRIGDFSERGIAMDTHQSFSDLFEERSALYRQFADVRIDCAEYSQEEICSEVINRIS' A
#
# COMPACT_ATOMS: atom_id res chain seq x y z
N ILE A 1 -9.39 -2.87 -6.14
CA ILE A 1 -8.16 -2.17 -6.56
C ILE A 1 -7.15 -2.18 -5.43
N PHE A 2 -5.88 -2.48 -5.71
CA PHE A 2 -4.75 -2.39 -4.78
C PHE A 2 -3.74 -1.37 -5.30
N LEU A 3 -3.45 -0.35 -4.48
CA LEU A 3 -2.42 0.66 -4.73
C LEU A 3 -1.10 0.14 -4.16
N ASP A 4 -0.30 -0.46 -5.03
CA ASP A 4 0.94 -1.14 -4.69
C ASP A 4 2.08 -0.14 -4.53
N VAL A 5 2.85 -0.28 -3.46
CA VAL A 5 4.01 0.55 -3.18
C VAL A 5 5.04 -0.27 -2.41
N SER A 6 6.31 -0.10 -2.78
CA SER A 6 7.40 -0.83 -2.13
C SER A 6 7.55 -0.46 -0.65
N LEU A 7 7.95 -1.45 0.16
CA LEU A 7 8.20 -1.26 1.58
C LEU A 7 9.15 -0.08 1.89
N PRO A 8 10.27 0.13 1.17
CA PRO A 8 11.14 1.28 1.42
C PRO A 8 10.43 2.63 1.20
N LEU A 9 9.64 2.75 0.14
CA LEU A 9 8.93 3.99 -0.16
C LEU A 9 7.79 4.23 0.83
N LEU A 10 7.09 3.16 1.24
CA LEU A 10 6.05 3.22 2.25
C LEU A 10 6.59 3.70 3.60
N ARG A 11 7.74 3.17 4.04
CA ARG A 11 8.43 3.64 5.26
C ARG A 11 8.79 5.12 5.17
N LYS A 12 9.32 5.57 4.03
CA LYS A 12 9.67 6.98 3.79
C LYS A 12 8.44 7.90 3.85
N ARG A 13 7.31 7.48 3.29
CA ARG A 13 6.07 8.28 3.22
C ARG A 13 5.32 8.34 4.56
N ILE A 14 5.30 7.25 5.33
CA ILE A 14 4.55 7.20 6.59
C ILE A 14 5.32 7.89 7.73
N GLY A 15 6.65 7.76 7.76
CA GLY A 15 7.48 8.29 8.84
C GLY A 15 7.34 7.46 10.12
N ASP A 16 7.09 8.12 11.25
CA ASP A 16 6.73 7.43 12.50
C ASP A 16 5.30 6.87 12.39
N PHE A 17 5.19 5.56 12.49
CA PHE A 17 3.94 4.82 12.34
C PHE A 17 3.24 4.53 13.67
N SER A 18 3.90 4.82 14.80
CA SER A 18 3.34 4.61 16.14
C SER A 18 2.07 5.45 16.38
N GLU A 19 1.99 6.64 15.78
CA GLU A 19 0.86 7.57 15.90
C GLU A 19 -0.27 7.32 14.89
N ARG A 20 -0.03 6.50 13.86
CA ARG A 20 -0.94 6.32 12.72
C ARG A 20 -2.06 5.31 12.98
N GLY A 21 -2.12 4.71 14.17
CA GLY A 21 -3.15 3.71 14.52
C GLY A 21 -3.06 2.43 13.67
N ILE A 22 -1.86 2.01 13.27
CA ILE A 22 -1.68 0.79 12.49
C ILE A 22 -1.92 -0.41 13.40
N ALA A 23 -3.02 -1.13 13.16
CA ALA A 23 -3.27 -2.41 13.82
C ALA A 23 -2.16 -3.41 13.46
N MET A 24 -1.38 -3.83 14.44
CA MET A 24 -0.23 -4.73 14.32
C MET A 24 -0.08 -5.48 15.64
N ASP A 25 0.32 -6.74 15.60
CA ASP A 25 0.67 -7.47 16.82
C ASP A 25 1.96 -6.87 17.45
N THR A 26 2.06 -6.89 18.78
CA THR A 26 3.22 -6.36 19.51
C THR A 26 4.55 -7.04 19.15
N HIS A 27 4.52 -8.27 18.65
CA HIS A 27 5.71 -9.02 18.24
C HIS A 27 5.97 -9.00 16.73
N GLN A 28 5.06 -8.42 15.94
CA GLN A 28 5.16 -8.39 14.49
C GLN A 28 5.95 -7.16 14.03
N SER A 29 6.87 -7.32 13.08
CA SER A 29 7.53 -6.17 12.47
C SER A 29 6.66 -5.54 11.39
N PHE A 30 6.92 -4.27 11.05
CA PHE A 30 6.23 -3.61 9.93
C PHE A 30 6.46 -4.32 8.59
N SER A 31 7.63 -4.95 8.38
CA SER A 31 7.90 -5.79 7.20
C SER A 31 7.03 -7.03 7.16
N ASP A 32 6.85 -7.70 8.30
CA ASP A 32 6.02 -8.91 8.37
C ASP A 32 4.57 -8.56 8.09
N LEU A 33 4.07 -7.47 8.70
CA LEU A 33 2.72 -6.96 8.44
C LEU A 33 2.54 -6.56 6.97
N PHE A 34 3.54 -5.92 6.38
CA PHE A 34 3.52 -5.54 4.97
C PHE A 34 3.42 -6.78 4.07
N GLU A 35 4.23 -7.81 4.29
CA GLU A 35 4.18 -9.02 3.46
C GLU A 35 2.85 -9.76 3.60
N GLU A 36 2.36 -9.94 4.83
CA GLU A 36 1.07 -10.56 5.11
C GLU A 36 -0.07 -9.85 4.39
N ARG A 37 -0.19 -8.53 4.59
CA ARG A 37 -1.27 -7.74 3.99
C ARG A 37 -1.14 -7.62 2.49
N SER A 38 0.08 -7.43 1.99
CA SER A 38 0.31 -7.30 0.54
C SER A 38 -0.03 -8.60 -0.18
N ALA A 39 0.21 -9.77 0.42
CA ALA A 39 -0.23 -11.04 -0.14
C ALA A 39 -1.76 -11.11 -0.27
N LEU A 40 -2.49 -10.70 0.76
CA LEU A 40 -3.96 -10.64 0.73
C LEU A 40 -4.47 -9.62 -0.29
N TYR A 41 -3.88 -8.43 -0.34
CA TYR A 41 -4.28 -7.42 -1.32
C TYR A 41 -4.03 -7.88 -2.76
N ARG A 42 -2.91 -8.55 -3.02
CA ARG A 42 -2.63 -9.16 -4.34
C ARG A 42 -3.62 -10.26 -4.68
N GLN A 43 -4.06 -11.05 -3.69
CA GLN A 43 -5.02 -12.13 -3.90
C GLN A 43 -6.42 -11.62 -4.25
N PHE A 44 -6.88 -10.56 -3.58
CA PHE A 44 -8.26 -10.09 -3.69
C PHE A 44 -8.46 -8.88 -4.60
N ALA A 45 -7.40 -8.24 -5.07
CA ALA A 45 -7.53 -7.09 -5.96
C ALA A 45 -7.71 -7.51 -7.41
N ASP A 46 -8.83 -7.10 -8.02
CA ASP A 46 -9.04 -7.24 -9.46
C ASP A 46 -8.07 -6.41 -10.30
N VAL A 47 -7.61 -5.29 -9.74
CA VAL A 47 -6.69 -4.34 -10.37
C VAL A 47 -5.60 -3.95 -9.40
N ARG A 48 -4.36 -3.98 -9.86
CA ARG A 48 -3.17 -3.52 -9.14
C ARG A 48 -2.53 -2.35 -9.87
N ILE A 49 -2.23 -1.27 -9.16
CA ILE A 49 -1.61 -0.05 -9.69
C ILE A 49 -0.33 0.21 -8.91
N ASP A 50 0.82 0.25 -9.61
CA ASP A 50 2.09 0.65 -9.00
C ASP A 50 2.10 2.16 -8.76
N CYS A 51 2.30 2.57 -7.52
CA CYS A 51 2.23 3.96 -7.06
C CYS A 51 3.61 4.55 -6.70
N ALA A 52 4.70 3.94 -7.18
CA ALA A 52 6.06 4.38 -6.87
C ALA A 52 6.38 5.77 -7.43
N GLU A 53 6.08 6.01 -8.71
CA GLU A 53 6.54 7.18 -9.47
C GLU A 53 5.42 8.16 -9.85
N TYR A 54 4.16 7.88 -9.48
CA TYR A 54 3.02 8.71 -9.83
C TYR A 54 2.64 9.70 -8.73
N SER A 55 2.21 10.90 -9.14
CA SER A 55 1.46 11.83 -8.31
C SER A 55 0.10 11.27 -7.90
N GLN A 56 -0.53 11.88 -6.92
CA GLN A 56 -1.87 11.44 -6.47
C GLN A 56 -2.90 11.60 -7.58
N GLU A 57 -2.80 12.66 -8.38
CA GLU A 57 -3.68 12.95 -9.51
C GLU A 57 -3.56 11.91 -10.62
N GLU A 58 -2.34 11.49 -10.95
CA GLU A 58 -2.08 10.42 -11.93
C GLU A 58 -2.63 9.07 -11.45
N ILE A 59 -2.44 8.74 -10.16
CA ILE A 59 -3.01 7.51 -9.57
C ILE A 59 -4.53 7.54 -9.62
N CYS A 60 -5.17 8.66 -9.24
CA CYS A 60 -6.62 8.81 -9.32
C CYS A 60 -7.13 8.64 -10.75
N SER A 61 -6.42 9.20 -11.74
CA SER A 61 -6.76 9.06 -13.15
C SER A 61 -6.66 7.60 -13.62
N GLU A 62 -5.58 6.90 -13.24
CA GLU A 62 -5.40 5.48 -13.55
C GLU A 62 -6.47 4.61 -12.87
N VAL A 63 -6.84 4.93 -11.63
CA VAL A 63 -7.95 4.28 -10.94
C VAL A 63 -9.22 4.43 -11.77
N ILE A 64 -9.64 5.65 -12.10
CA ILE A 64 -10.86 5.90 -12.89
C ILE A 64 -10.83 5.12 -14.21
N ASN A 65 -9.70 5.11 -14.93
CA ASN A 65 -9.54 4.38 -16.19
C ASN A 65 -9.68 2.86 -16.05
N ARG A 66 -9.43 2.29 -14.87
CA ARG A 66 -9.44 0.83 -14.64
C ARG A 66 -10.78 0.29 -14.13
N ILE A 67 -11.64 1.16 -13.61
CA ILE A 67 -12.98 0.81 -13.09
C ILE A 67 -14.14 1.30 -13.96
N SER A 68 -13.86 2.17 -14.93
CA SER A 68 -14.84 2.60 -15.95
C SER A 68 -14.91 1.61 -17.10
#